data_AF-W4Q5E0-F1
#
_entry.id   AF-W4Q5E0-F1
#
_cell.length_a   1.000
_cell.length_b   1.000
_cell.length_c   1.000
_cell.angle_alpha   90.00
_cell.angle_beta   90.00
_cell.angle_gamma   90.00
#
_symmetry.space_group_name_H-M   'P 1'
#
loop_
_entity.id
_entity.type
_entity.pdbx_description
1 polymer ?
#
loop_
_entity_poly.entity_id
_entity_poly.type
_entity_poly.pdbx_seq_one_letter_code
_entity_poly.pdbx_strand_id
1 'polypeptide(L)'
;MNIFVIMKRTFDTEEKITLSSGRIDDSGAEYIINPYDEYAIEEAIVLRDEHGGEVTVVTVGEEDAEKELRTALAMGADKAVLLDCEEVEELDQFSTASILAAT
;
A
#
# COMPACT_ATOMS: atom_id res chain seq x y z
N MET A 1 7.49 7.23 19.72
CA MET A 1 7.43 5.89 19.10
C MET A 1 7.42 6.07 17.58
N ASN A 2 8.05 5.18 16.80
CA ASN A 2 7.99 5.24 15.34
C ASN A 2 7.31 3.97 14.85
N ILE A 3 6.17 4.11 14.18
CA ILE A 3 5.41 2.99 13.64
C ILE A 3 5.52 3.05 12.12
N PHE A 4 5.90 1.92 11.52
CA PHE A 4 5.90 1.74 10.08
C PHE A 4 4.78 0.81 9.70
N VAL A 5 3.92 1.24 8.77
CA VAL A 5 2.86 0.41 8.21
C VAL A 5 3.19 0.13 6.76
N ILE A 6 3.37 -1.16 6.44
CA ILE A 6 3.53 -1.60 5.06
C ILE A 6 2.15 -1.69 4.44
N MET A 7 1.96 -0.95 3.37
CA MET A 7 0.71 -0.87 2.61
C MET A 7 0.94 -1.46 1.23
N LYS A 8 -0.06 -2.15 0.71
CA LYS A 8 -0.15 -2.54 -0.70
C LYS A 8 -1.35 -1.89 -1.38
N ARG A 9 -1.12 -1.34 -2.57
CA ARG A 9 -2.16 -1.01 -3.56
C ARG A 9 -2.67 -2.31 -4.20
N THR A 10 -3.98 -2.49 -4.26
CA THR A 10 -4.60 -3.68 -4.87
C THR A 10 -5.85 -3.28 -5.65
N PHE A 11 -6.30 -4.15 -6.55
CA PHE A 11 -7.64 -4.09 -7.11
C PHE A 11 -8.68 -4.10 -5.99
N ASP A 12 -9.73 -3.31 -6.16
CA ASP A 12 -10.91 -3.43 -5.33
C ASP A 12 -11.43 -4.87 -5.40
N THR A 13 -11.66 -5.45 -4.24
CA THR A 13 -12.15 -6.82 -4.09
C THR A 13 -13.58 -7.01 -4.63
N GLU A 14 -14.33 -5.92 -4.83
CA GLU A 14 -15.66 -5.94 -5.43
C GLU A 14 -15.63 -5.81 -6.96
N GLU A 15 -14.49 -5.45 -7.55
CA GLU A 15 -14.36 -5.25 -8.98
C GLU A 15 -14.42 -6.55 -9.79
N LYS A 16 -15.00 -6.45 -10.98
CA LYS A 16 -15.08 -7.59 -11.90
C LYS A 16 -13.80 -7.70 -12.70
N ILE A 17 -12.93 -8.60 -12.26
CA ILE A 17 -11.72 -8.96 -13.02
C ILE A 17 -12.13 -9.72 -14.29
N THR A 18 -11.76 -9.19 -15.45
CA THR A 18 -11.93 -9.85 -16.75
C THR A 18 -10.59 -10.43 -17.20
N LEU A 19 -10.67 -11.42 -18.09
CA LEU A 19 -9.50 -11.99 -18.74
C LEU A 19 -9.51 -11.62 -20.21
N SER A 20 -8.38 -11.11 -20.70
CA SER A 20 -8.15 -10.86 -22.12
C SER A 20 -6.87 -11.55 -22.55
N SER A 21 -6.95 -12.43 -23.56
CA SER A 21 -5.80 -13.17 -24.10
C SER A 21 -4.98 -13.94 -23.04
N GLY A 22 -5.63 -14.46 -22.00
CA GLY A 22 -4.99 -15.22 -20.92
C GLY A 22 -4.27 -14.36 -19.88
N ARG A 23 -4.43 -13.04 -19.92
CA ARG A 23 -3.95 -12.08 -18.91
C ARG A 23 -5.14 -11.42 -18.23
N ILE A 24 -4.90 -10.93 -17.02
CA ILE A 24 -5.83 -10.03 -16.33
C ILE A 24 -5.96 -8.76 -17.18
N ASP A 25 -7.20 -8.35 -17.43
CA ASP A 25 -7.53 -7.04 -18.01
C ASP A 25 -8.12 -6.19 -16.88
N ASP A 26 -7.34 -5.21 -16.47
CA ASP A 26 -7.63 -4.31 -15.37
C ASP A 26 -7.93 -2.87 -15.82
N SER A 27 -8.14 -2.66 -17.11
CA SER A 27 -8.36 -1.33 -17.69
C SER A 27 -9.57 -0.56 -17.11
N GLY A 28 -10.50 -1.26 -16.44
CA GLY A 28 -11.64 -0.68 -15.74
C GLY A 28 -11.63 -0.88 -14.23
N ALA A 29 -10.60 -1.48 -13.65
CA ALA A 29 -10.56 -1.80 -12.23
C ALA A 29 -10.16 -0.57 -11.41
N GLU A 30 -10.93 -0.31 -10.34
CA GLU A 30 -10.51 0.64 -9.32
C GLU A 30 -9.42 0.02 -8.44
N TYR A 31 -8.41 0.82 -8.12
CA TYR A 31 -7.35 0.47 -7.19
C TYR A 31 -7.57 1.20 -5.87
N ILE A 32 -7.35 0.46 -4.79
CA ILE A 32 -7.58 0.86 -3.40
C ILE A 32 -6.40 0.45 -2.51
N ILE A 33 -6.39 0.98 -1.29
CA ILE A 33 -5.58 0.40 -0.21
C ILE A 33 -6.11 -1.01 0.05
N ASN A 34 -5.22 -1.99 0.15
CA ASN A 34 -5.62 -3.34 0.57
C ASN A 34 -6.39 -3.26 1.90
N PRO A 35 -7.60 -3.84 2.00
CA PRO A 35 -8.47 -3.67 3.17
C PRO A 35 -7.82 -4.05 4.51
N TYR A 36 -6.92 -5.03 4.51
CA TYR A 36 -6.17 -5.39 5.73
C TYR A 36 -5.17 -4.33 6.15
N ASP A 37 -4.60 -3.61 5.19
CA ASP A 37 -3.63 -2.56 5.43
C ASP A 37 -4.34 -1.28 5.90
N GLU A 38 -5.59 -1.05 5.49
CA GLU A 38 -6.43 0.01 6.08
C GLU A 38 -6.60 -0.19 7.59
N TYR A 39 -6.86 -1.43 8.04
CA TYR A 39 -6.94 -1.74 9.47
C TYR A 39 -5.60 -1.54 10.18
N ALA A 40 -4.49 -1.89 9.52
CA ALA A 40 -3.16 -1.69 10.07
C ALA A 40 -2.81 -0.20 10.21
N ILE A 41 -3.20 0.63 9.24
CA ILE A 41 -3.04 2.10 9.30
C ILE A 41 -3.87 2.67 10.46
N GLU A 42 -5.14 2.27 10.58
CA GLU A 42 -6.03 2.76 11.65
C GLU A 42 -5.47 2.40 13.03
N GLU A 43 -5.07 1.14 13.25
CA GLU A 43 -4.51 0.72 14.54
C GLU A 43 -3.19 1.44 14.85
N ALA A 44 -2.35 1.69 13.84
CA ALA A 44 -1.13 2.46 14.02
C ALA A 44 -1.41 3.91 14.45
N ILE A 45 -2.45 4.54 13.89
CA ILE A 45 -2.92 5.88 14.27
C ILE A 45 -3.41 5.87 15.71
N VAL A 46 -4.23 4.89 16.11
CA VAL A 46 -4.71 4.75 17.49
C VAL A 46 -3.54 4.62 18.47
N LEU A 47 -2.59 3.72 18.18
CA LEU A 47 -1.43 3.51 19.04
C LEU A 47 -0.55 4.76 19.14
N ARG A 48 -0.37 5.49 18.04
CA ARG A 48 0.35 6.77 18.02
C ARG A 48 -0.36 7.81 18.87
N ASP A 49 -1.67 7.95 18.75
CA ASP A 49 -2.43 8.97 19.47
C ASP A 49 -2.47 8.70 20.98
N GLU A 50 -2.51 7.42 21.39
CA GLU A 50 -2.47 7.01 22.81
C GLU A 50 -1.08 7.16 23.44
N HIS A 51 -0.03 6.78 22.71
CA HIS A 51 1.32 6.62 23.28
C HIS A 51 2.31 7.69 22.82
N GLY A 52 1.91 8.55 21.88
CA GLY A 52 2.76 9.54 21.22
C GLY A 52 3.74 8.92 20.22
N GLY A 53 3.96 9.58 19.09
CA GLY A 53 4.88 9.09 18.08
C GLY A 53 4.59 9.62 16.70
N GLU A 54 5.02 8.84 15.71
CA GLU A 54 4.82 9.12 14.30
C GLU A 54 4.51 7.82 13.55
N VAL A 55 3.54 7.87 12.63
CA VAL A 55 3.17 6.79 11.71
C VAL A 55 3.69 7.13 10.32
N THR A 56 4.58 6.28 9.81
CA THR A 56 5.04 6.32 8.42
C THR A 56 4.45 5.16 7.66
N VAL A 57 3.75 5.46 6.57
CA VAL A 57 3.21 4.45 5.65
C VAL A 57 4.18 4.25 4.49
N VAL A 58 4.49 2.99 4.19
CA VAL A 58 5.46 2.62 3.15
C VAL A 58 4.80 1.66 2.17
N THR A 59 4.95 1.91 0.88
CA THR A 59 4.51 1.00 -0.18
C THR A 59 5.64 0.75 -1.17
N VAL A 60 5.69 -0.45 -1.73
CA VAL A 60 6.46 -0.75 -2.95
C VAL A 60 5.46 -0.77 -4.09
N GLY A 61 5.68 0.06 -5.09
CA GLY A 61 4.73 0.26 -6.17
C GLY A 61 5.29 1.13 -7.27
N GLU A 62 4.53 1.25 -8.35
CA GLU A 62 4.75 2.28 -9.37
C GLU A 62 4.21 3.65 -8.90
N GLU A 63 4.43 4.70 -9.68
CA GLU A 63 3.99 6.08 -9.40
C GLU A 63 2.49 6.18 -9.06
N ASP A 64 1.64 5.35 -9.68
CA ASP A 64 0.20 5.32 -9.43
C ASP A 64 -0.18 4.99 -7.97
N ALA A 65 0.70 4.31 -7.21
CA ALA A 65 0.48 4.03 -5.80
C ALA A 65 0.56 5.26 -4.88
N GLU A 66 0.99 6.41 -5.43
CA GLU A 66 0.94 7.68 -4.72
C GLU A 66 -0.50 8.07 -4.32
N LYS A 67 -1.50 7.68 -5.12
CA LYS A 67 -2.92 7.92 -4.80
C LYS A 67 -3.29 7.28 -3.45
N GLU A 68 -2.97 6.01 -3.26
CA GLU A 68 -3.27 5.26 -2.03
C GLU A 68 -2.46 5.78 -0.83
N LEU A 69 -1.20 6.18 -1.04
CA LEU A 69 -0.41 6.86 -0.02
C LEU A 69 -1.04 8.18 0.43
N ARG A 70 -1.57 8.98 -0.51
CA ARG A 70 -2.28 10.23 -0.19
C ARG A 70 -3.56 9.95 0.59
N THR A 71 -4.26 8.86 0.29
CA THR A 71 -5.40 8.41 1.09
C THR A 71 -4.97 8.08 2.51
N ALA A 72 -3.87 7.35 2.72
CA ALA A 72 -3.37 7.06 4.07
C ALA A 72 -2.93 8.31 4.85
N LEU A 73 -2.30 9.29 4.17
CA LEU A 73 -2.02 10.60 4.78
C LEU A 73 -3.32 11.31 5.19
N ALA A 74 -4.37 11.24 4.35
CA ALA A 74 -5.67 11.82 4.66
C ALA A 74 -6.41 11.10 5.80
N MET A 75 -6.19 9.79 5.97
CA MET A 75 -6.69 9.01 7.12
C MET A 75 -6.03 9.46 8.43
N GLY A 76 -4.81 10.00 8.37
CA GLY A 76 -4.12 10.57 9.51
C GLY A 76 -2.71 10.06 9.72
N ALA A 77 -2.11 9.33 8.78
CA ALA A 77 -0.68 9.03 8.82
C ALA A 77 0.16 10.32 8.73
N ASP A 78 1.32 10.35 9.39
CA ASP A 78 2.16 11.55 9.45
C ASP A 78 3.07 11.67 8.23
N LYS A 79 3.55 10.53 7.72
CA LYS A 79 4.46 10.43 6.58
C LYS A 79 4.08 9.29 5.65
N ALA A 80 4.47 9.43 4.39
CA ALA A 80 4.32 8.42 3.36
C ALA A 80 5.62 8.27 2.57
N VAL A 81 5.93 7.04 2.18
CA VAL A 81 7.08 6.70 1.34
C VAL A 81 6.63 5.78 0.23
N LEU A 82 6.89 6.19 -1.01
CA LEU A 82 6.82 5.33 -2.18
C LEU A 82 8.22 4.79 -2.47
N LEU A 83 8.36 3.47 -2.42
CA LEU A 83 9.51 2.76 -2.98
C LEU A 83 9.18 2.44 -4.44
N ASP A 84 9.55 3.38 -5.30
CA ASP A 84 9.28 3.32 -6.74
C ASP A 84 10.00 2.13 -7.38
N CYS A 85 9.21 1.21 -7.94
CA CYS A 85 9.68 0.00 -8.57
C CYS A 85 8.80 -0.33 -9.78
N GLU A 86 9.29 0.02 -10.97
CA GLU A 86 8.60 -0.21 -12.25
C GLU A 86 8.30 -1.70 -12.55
N GLU A 87 9.03 -2.62 -11.92
CA GLU A 87 8.86 -4.07 -12.13
C GLU A 87 8.10 -4.75 -10.97
N VAL A 88 7.45 -3.99 -10.08
CA VAL A 88 6.85 -4.52 -8.85
C VAL A 88 5.84 -5.64 -9.07
N GLU A 89 5.07 -5.59 -10.17
CA GLU A 89 4.08 -6.60 -10.53
C GLU A 89 4.71 -7.93 -11.00
N GLU A 90 5.99 -7.91 -11.37
CA GLU A 90 6.76 -9.11 -11.73
C GLU A 90 7.50 -9.73 -10.53
N LEU A 91 7.55 -9.02 -9.39
CA LEU A 91 8.23 -9.48 -8.19
C LEU A 91 7.40 -10.50 -7.42
N ASP A 92 8.11 -11.49 -6.87
CA ASP A 92 7.53 -12.41 -5.90
C ASP A 92 7.58 -11.82 -4.47
N GLN A 93 6.91 -12.48 -3.53
CA GLN A 93 6.80 -11.98 -2.16
C GLN A 93 8.18 -11.91 -1.46
N PHE A 94 9.12 -12.79 -1.83
CA PHE A 94 10.47 -12.78 -1.28
C PHE A 94 11.26 -11.55 -1.73
N SER A 95 11.16 -11.21 -3.01
CA SER A 95 11.82 -10.05 -3.61
C SER A 95 11.25 -8.76 -3.04
N THR A 96 9.92 -8.63 -2.97
CA THR A 96 9.26 -7.47 -2.33
C THR A 96 9.66 -7.33 -0.87
N ALA A 97 9.67 -8.42 -0.10
CA ALA A 97 10.07 -8.38 1.30
C ALA A 97 11.56 -7.98 1.47
N SER A 98 12.43 -8.39 0.55
CA SER A 98 13.84 -8.02 0.57
C SER A 98 14.04 -6.52 0.32
N ILE A 99 13.27 -5.91 -0.59
CA ILE A 99 13.26 -4.46 -0.82
C ILE A 99 12.81 -3.72 0.43
N LEU A 100 11.68 -4.13 1.00
CA LEU A 100 11.13 -3.53 2.22
C LEU A 100 12.09 -3.61 3.41
N ALA A 101 12.79 -4.74 3.57
CA ALA A 101 13.72 -4.95 4.68
C ALA A 101 15.07 -4.21 4.51
N ALA A 102 15.43 -3.83 3.29
CA ALA A 102 16.67 -3.11 3.00
C ALA A 102 16.57 -1.59 3.27
N THR A 103 15.37 -1.10 3.58
CA THR A 103 15.05 0.32 3.79
C THR A 103 14.98 0.64 5.28
#